data_AF-A0A0P0W1G0-F1
#
_entry.id   AF-A0A0P0W1G0-F1
#
_cell.length_a   1.000
_cell.length_b   1.000
_cell.length_c   1.000
_cell.angle_alpha   90.00
_cell.angle_beta   90.00
_cell.angle_gamma   90.00
#
_symmetry.space_group_name_H-M   'P 1'
#
loop_
_entity.id
_entity.type
_entity.pdbx_description
1 polymer ?
#
loop_
_entity_poly.entity_id
_entity_poly.type
_entity_poly.pdbx_seq_one_letter_code
_entity_poly.pdbx_strand_id
1 'polypeptide(L)'
;MEDDEYEEGMEMEMGGHHHPHHGGGYGAEEYGAVGGEEMEDEEADGDAPDEEEITQEDAWAVISAYFEEKGLVRQQLDSFDEFIQNTMQEIVDESADIEIRPESQHNPGRQAEFAETLHKISFGQIYLSKPMMTEADGETATLFPKSARLRNLTYSAPLYVDVSYRVMKKGHAKRSLAVQIGRILWECVMGHMIN
;
A
#
# COMPACT_ATOMS: atom_id res chain seq x y z
N MET A 1 10.64 -0.79 -37.67
CA MET A 1 11.68 -0.84 -36.64
C MET A 1 11.65 0.54 -36.03
N GLU A 2 10.77 0.72 -35.07
CA GLU A 2 10.69 1.92 -34.24
C GLU A 2 10.83 1.35 -32.83
N ASP A 3 12.04 1.50 -32.30
CA ASP A 3 12.40 1.13 -30.94
C ASP A 3 12.17 2.40 -30.10
N ASP A 4 11.14 2.40 -29.27
CA ASP A 4 10.89 3.49 -28.33
C ASP A 4 11.64 3.21 -27.01
N GLU A 5 12.50 4.16 -26.65
CA GLU A 5 13.26 4.27 -25.42
C GLU A 5 12.34 4.42 -24.19
N TYR A 6 12.66 3.71 -23.11
CA TYR A 6 12.09 3.96 -21.78
C TYR A 6 13.12 4.68 -20.92
N GLU A 7 12.78 5.91 -20.48
CA GLU A 7 13.55 6.68 -19.51
C GLU A 7 13.41 6.10 -18.09
N GLU A 8 14.56 5.98 -17.41
CA GLU A 8 14.74 5.47 -16.06
C GLU A 8 14.43 6.57 -15.02
N GLY A 9 13.35 6.38 -14.26
CA GLY A 9 12.86 7.32 -13.25
C GLY A 9 13.57 7.20 -11.90
N MET A 10 14.54 8.11 -11.69
CA MET A 10 14.98 8.78 -10.45
C MET A 10 14.53 8.20 -9.08
N GLU A 11 15.49 7.60 -8.36
CA GLU A 11 15.41 7.34 -6.92
C GLU A 11 15.50 8.65 -6.11
N MET A 12 14.64 8.82 -5.09
CA MET A 12 14.78 9.90 -4.09
C MET A 12 15.13 9.31 -2.73
N GLU A 13 16.28 9.73 -2.21
CA GLU A 13 16.80 9.36 -0.89
C GLU A 13 15.99 9.98 0.27
N MET A 14 15.69 9.16 1.28
CA MET A 14 15.04 9.58 2.52
C MET A 14 16.10 10.01 3.55
N GLY A 15 16.26 11.33 3.73
CA GLY A 15 17.13 11.91 4.76
C GLY A 15 16.47 11.95 6.14
N GLY A 16 17.06 11.25 7.11
CA GLY A 16 16.68 11.31 8.53
C GLY A 16 17.25 12.56 9.23
N HIS A 17 16.40 13.28 9.96
CA HIS A 17 16.79 14.37 10.86
C HIS A 17 16.95 13.86 12.30
N HIS A 18 18.17 13.94 12.83
CA HIS A 18 18.48 13.80 14.26
C HIS A 18 18.55 15.19 14.91
N HIS A 19 17.84 15.39 16.02
CA HIS A 19 17.95 16.59 16.86
C HIS A 19 18.65 16.21 18.19
N PRO A 20 19.71 16.92 18.63
CA PRO A 20 20.36 16.62 19.89
C PRO A 20 19.80 17.48 21.04
N HIS A 21 19.62 16.86 22.21
CA HIS A 21 19.26 17.50 23.48
C HIS A 21 20.54 17.93 24.21
N HIS A 22 20.60 19.20 24.62
CA HIS A 22 21.70 19.76 25.41
C HIS A 22 21.31 19.74 26.89
N GLY A 23 22.05 18.98 27.70
CA GLY A 23 22.00 19.03 29.17
C GLY A 23 23.32 19.57 29.70
N GLY A 24 23.26 20.49 30.66
CA GLY A 24 24.42 21.00 31.40
C GLY A 24 24.10 21.06 32.89
N GLY A 25 24.90 20.35 33.70
CA GLY A 25 25.03 20.54 35.16
C GLY A 25 25.83 21.82 35.47
N TYR A 26 26.34 22.11 36.66
CA TYR A 26 26.30 21.57 38.03
C TYR A 26 26.87 22.73 38.89
N GLY A 27 26.52 22.81 40.17
CA GLY A 27 27.13 23.80 41.07
C GLY A 27 26.85 23.45 42.53
N ALA A 28 27.91 23.11 43.26
CA ALA A 28 27.90 22.60 44.62
C ALA A 28 28.82 23.45 45.50
N GLU A 29 28.31 24.03 46.58
CA GLU A 29 29.00 24.61 47.76
C GLU A 29 27.91 24.70 48.87
N GLU A 30 28.07 24.50 50.17
CA GLU A 30 29.21 24.43 51.10
C GLU A 30 28.71 23.81 52.42
N TYR A 31 29.60 23.17 53.17
CA TYR A 31 29.33 22.47 54.43
C TYR A 31 29.37 23.43 55.63
N GLY A 32 28.35 23.41 56.49
CA GLY A 32 28.33 24.07 57.79
C GLY A 32 27.76 23.17 58.87
N ALA A 33 28.61 22.73 59.80
CA ALA A 33 28.23 21.95 60.98
C ALA A 33 27.79 22.88 62.14
N VAL A 34 26.86 22.39 62.98
CA VAL A 34 26.83 22.47 64.46
C VAL A 34 25.37 22.44 64.95
N GLY A 35 25.11 21.59 65.95
CA GLY A 35 23.98 21.76 66.89
C GLY A 35 23.05 20.56 66.90
N GLY A 36 23.25 19.66 67.86
CA GLY A 36 22.35 18.52 68.07
C GLY A 36 21.06 18.93 68.76
N GLU A 37 19.98 18.28 68.37
CA GLU A 37 18.78 18.07 69.18
C GLU A 37 18.31 16.63 68.90
N GLU A 38 17.95 15.96 69.98
CA GLU A 38 17.51 14.57 70.05
C GLU A 38 16.20 14.43 69.24
N MET A 39 16.21 13.66 68.14
CA MET A 39 14.98 13.31 67.43
C MET A 39 14.60 11.87 67.77
N GLU A 40 13.43 11.78 68.38
CA GLU A 40 12.67 10.59 68.72
C GLU A 40 12.47 9.75 67.45
N ASP A 41 12.63 8.44 67.59
CA ASP A 41 12.36 7.45 66.53
C ASP A 41 10.86 7.50 66.18
N GLU A 42 10.47 8.39 65.27
CA GLU A 42 9.16 8.35 64.62
C GLU A 42 9.15 7.20 63.61
N GLU A 43 8.42 6.14 63.95
CA GLU A 43 8.10 5.04 63.05
C GLU A 43 7.44 5.61 61.79
N ALA A 44 8.20 5.67 60.70
CA ALA A 44 7.70 6.02 59.38
C ALA A 44 6.84 4.86 58.83
N ASP A 45 5.62 4.76 59.34
CA ASP A 45 4.49 4.06 58.73
C ASP A 45 3.99 4.92 57.56
N GLY A 46 4.83 5.02 56.53
CA GLY A 46 4.57 5.77 55.31
C GLY A 46 4.11 4.81 54.22
N ASP A 47 2.81 4.51 54.25
CA ASP A 47 1.92 4.22 53.12
C ASP A 47 2.65 3.81 51.82
N ALA A 48 2.61 2.50 51.52
CA ALA A 48 2.96 2.02 50.18
C ALA A 48 2.17 2.83 49.16
N PRO A 49 2.77 3.30 48.05
CA PRO A 49 2.08 4.18 47.12
C PRO A 49 0.78 3.49 46.72
N ASP A 50 -0.35 4.11 47.09
CA ASP A 50 -1.67 3.73 46.64
C ASP A 50 -1.56 3.40 45.15
N GLU A 51 -1.89 2.16 44.78
CA GLU A 51 -2.06 1.79 43.38
C GLU A 51 -3.11 2.76 42.82
N GLU A 52 -2.67 3.85 42.17
CA GLU A 52 -3.54 4.92 41.69
C GLU A 52 -4.68 4.27 40.88
N GLU A 53 -5.89 4.27 41.46
CA GLU A 53 -7.05 3.66 40.82
C GLU A 53 -7.27 4.35 39.47
N ILE A 54 -7.33 3.56 38.39
CA ILE A 54 -7.57 4.07 37.03
C ILE A 54 -8.82 4.94 37.03
N THR A 55 -8.63 6.23 36.79
CA THR A 55 -9.70 7.23 36.80
C THR A 55 -10.48 7.22 35.48
N GLN A 56 -11.64 7.89 35.46
CA GLN A 56 -12.38 8.11 34.21
C GLN A 56 -11.56 8.94 33.19
N GLU A 57 -10.66 9.79 33.66
CA GLU A 57 -9.79 10.62 32.81
C GLU A 57 -8.74 9.75 32.11
N ASP A 58 -8.18 8.75 32.81
CA ASP A 58 -7.26 7.77 32.22
C ASP A 58 -7.92 6.96 31.11
N ALA A 59 -9.18 6.57 31.30
CA ALA A 59 -9.95 5.87 30.27
C ALA A 59 -10.12 6.71 28.99
N TRP A 60 -10.41 8.01 29.12
CA TRP A 60 -10.49 8.92 27.98
C TRP A 60 -9.13 9.20 27.33
N ALA A 61 -8.04 9.19 28.10
CA ALA A 61 -6.69 9.31 27.57
C ALA A 61 -6.35 8.12 26.65
N VAL A 62 -6.67 6.89 27.08
CA VAL A 62 -6.48 5.68 26.27
C VAL A 62 -7.34 5.71 25.01
N ILE A 63 -8.62 6.09 25.11
CA ILE A 63 -9.53 6.20 23.96
C ILE A 63 -9.03 7.25 22.95
N SER A 64 -8.56 8.39 23.44
CA SER A 64 -8.04 9.47 22.59
C SER A 64 -6.77 9.03 21.86
N ALA A 65 -5.84 8.37 22.55
CA ALA A 65 -4.64 7.80 21.97
C ALA A 65 -4.98 6.75 20.88
N TYR A 66 -6.00 5.91 21.10
CA TYR A 66 -6.45 4.93 20.11
C TYR A 66 -6.95 5.59 18.81
N PHE A 67 -7.77 6.64 18.92
CA PHE A 67 -8.28 7.35 17.74
C PHE A 67 -7.23 8.22 17.06
N GLU A 68 -6.25 8.74 17.81
CA GLU A 68 -5.11 9.45 17.25
C GLU A 68 -4.23 8.51 16.41
N GLU A 69 -4.00 7.28 16.86
CA GLU A 69 -3.21 6.30 16.12
C GLU A 69 -3.96 5.69 14.93
N LYS A 70 -5.20 5.23 15.13
CA LYS A 70 -5.94 4.47 14.10
C LYS A 70 -6.79 5.36 13.19
N GLY A 71 -7.33 6.46 13.71
CA GLY A 71 -8.35 7.26 13.03
C GLY A 71 -9.71 6.57 12.96
N LEU A 72 -10.72 7.31 12.47
CA LEU A 72 -12.12 6.84 12.43
C LEU A 72 -12.44 5.92 11.25
N VAL A 73 -11.60 5.92 10.21
CA VAL A 73 -11.88 5.26 8.92
C VAL A 73 -10.95 4.08 8.63
N ARG A 74 -10.22 3.62 9.65
CA ARG A 74 -9.18 2.61 9.52
C ARG A 74 -9.66 1.31 8.86
N GLN A 75 -10.85 0.85 9.20
CA GLN A 75 -11.44 -0.38 8.64
C GLN A 75 -11.58 -0.34 7.12
N GLN A 76 -11.95 0.82 6.56
CA GLN A 76 -12.09 0.98 5.11
C GLN A 76 -10.74 1.02 4.41
N LEU A 77 -9.76 1.69 5.03
CA LEU A 77 -8.39 1.76 4.54
C LEU A 77 -7.72 0.40 4.58
N ASP A 78 -7.78 -0.30 5.72
CA ASP A 78 -7.16 -1.61 5.90
C ASP A 78 -7.75 -2.65 4.94
N SER A 79 -9.08 -2.68 4.77
CA SER A 79 -9.72 -3.61 3.83
C SER A 79 -9.34 -3.32 2.38
N PHE A 80 -9.18 -2.05 2.02
CA PHE A 80 -8.75 -1.66 0.68
C PHE A 80 -7.27 -1.98 0.46
N ASP A 81 -6.41 -1.67 1.42
CA ASP A 81 -4.98 -1.95 1.37
C ASP A 81 -4.73 -3.46 1.25
N GLU A 82 -5.45 -4.28 2.04
CA GLU A 82 -5.41 -5.75 1.95
C GLU A 82 -5.84 -6.24 0.56
N PHE A 83 -6.92 -5.67 0.02
CA PHE A 83 -7.41 -6.02 -1.32
C PHE A 83 -6.39 -5.71 -2.41
N ILE A 84 -5.74 -4.53 -2.36
CA ILE A 84 -4.74 -4.12 -3.36
C ILE A 84 -3.43 -4.90 -3.20
N GLN A 85 -2.99 -5.17 -1.98
CA GLN A 85 -1.68 -5.77 -1.71
C GLN A 85 -1.68 -7.30 -1.87
N ASN A 86 -2.76 -7.99 -1.47
CA ASN A 86 -2.80 -9.44 -1.42
C ASN A 86 -3.92 -10.02 -2.28
N THR A 87 -5.18 -9.70 -1.97
CA THR A 87 -6.35 -10.40 -2.53
C THR A 87 -6.39 -10.34 -4.06
N MET A 88 -6.00 -9.21 -4.66
CA MET A 88 -6.03 -9.07 -6.12
C MET A 88 -5.01 -9.98 -6.81
N GLN A 89 -3.82 -10.17 -6.23
CA GLN A 89 -2.82 -11.09 -6.78
C GLN A 89 -3.28 -12.54 -6.60
N GLU A 90 -3.85 -12.88 -5.44
CA GLU A 90 -4.41 -14.22 -5.19
C GLU A 90 -5.48 -14.60 -6.22
N ILE A 91 -6.40 -13.68 -6.55
CA ILE A 91 -7.42 -13.91 -7.58
C ILE A 91 -6.79 -14.19 -8.96
N VAL A 92 -5.72 -13.49 -9.31
CA VAL A 92 -5.01 -13.71 -10.58
C VAL A 92 -4.26 -15.05 -10.58
N ASP A 93 -3.64 -15.43 -9.46
CA ASP A 93 -2.92 -16.70 -9.32
C ASP A 93 -3.86 -17.91 -9.32
N GLU A 94 -5.08 -17.77 -8.79
CA GLU A 94 -6.12 -18.81 -8.84
C GLU A 94 -6.73 -18.97 -10.23
N SER A 95 -6.58 -17.97 -11.11
CA SER A 95 -7.16 -18.00 -12.45
C SER A 95 -6.42 -18.99 -13.35
N ALA A 96 -7.16 -19.94 -13.92
CA ALA A 96 -6.58 -20.94 -14.82
C ALA A 96 -6.01 -20.32 -16.10
N ASP A 97 -4.94 -20.93 -16.61
CA ASP A 97 -4.38 -20.57 -17.92
C ASP A 97 -5.42 -20.71 -19.02
N ILE A 98 -5.48 -19.73 -19.93
CA ILE A 98 -6.38 -19.78 -21.08
C ILE A 98 -5.72 -20.61 -22.18
N GLU A 99 -6.34 -21.74 -22.52
CA GLU A 99 -5.94 -22.61 -23.63
C GLU A 99 -6.82 -22.36 -24.86
N ILE A 100 -6.21 -21.97 -25.99
CA ILE A 100 -6.89 -21.81 -27.27
C ILE A 100 -6.40 -22.90 -28.22
N ARG A 101 -7.34 -23.72 -28.70
CA ARG A 101 -7.10 -24.76 -29.71
C ARG A 101 -7.77 -24.33 -31.01
N PRO A 102 -7.03 -24.14 -32.11
CA PRO A 102 -7.62 -23.81 -33.39
C PRO A 102 -8.44 -25.00 -33.88
N GLU A 103 -9.68 -24.74 -34.30
CA GLU A 103 -10.54 -25.76 -34.88
C GLU A 103 -9.93 -26.29 -36.18
N SER A 104 -9.99 -27.61 -36.37
CA SER A 104 -9.56 -28.23 -37.62
C SER A 104 -10.51 -27.84 -38.75
N GLN A 105 -10.15 -26.82 -39.54
CA GLN A 105 -10.87 -26.51 -40.77
C GLN A 105 -10.62 -27.63 -41.78
N HIS A 106 -11.65 -28.44 -42.05
CA HIS A 106 -11.56 -29.53 -43.02
C HIS A 106 -11.60 -28.96 -44.45
N ASN A 107 -10.46 -28.47 -44.92
CA ASN A 107 -10.29 -28.08 -46.32
C ASN A 107 -9.69 -29.27 -47.08
N PRO A 108 -10.44 -29.94 -47.98
CA PRO A 108 -9.92 -31.07 -48.74
C PRO A 108 -8.72 -30.63 -49.58
N GLY A 109 -7.53 -31.17 -49.29
CA GLY A 109 -6.29 -30.89 -50.03
C GLY A 109 -5.21 -30.08 -49.28
N ARG A 110 -5.50 -29.50 -48.10
CA ARG A 110 -4.46 -28.97 -47.19
C ARG A 110 -4.28 -29.93 -46.02
N GLN A 111 -3.06 -30.42 -45.81
CA GLN A 111 -2.71 -31.24 -44.64
C GLN A 111 -3.08 -30.51 -43.34
N ALA A 112 -3.48 -31.29 -42.33
CA ALA A 112 -3.91 -30.86 -41.00
C ALA A 112 -2.80 -30.22 -40.14
N GLU A 113 -1.88 -29.46 -40.75
CA GLU A 113 -0.76 -28.81 -40.07
C GLU A 113 -1.19 -27.75 -39.06
N PHE A 114 -2.47 -27.37 -38.98
CA PHE A 114 -2.98 -26.43 -37.97
C PHE A 114 -3.62 -27.11 -36.75
N ALA A 115 -4.05 -28.37 -36.86
CA ALA A 115 -4.89 -29.01 -35.82
C ALA A 115 -4.18 -29.26 -34.48
N GLU A 116 -2.84 -29.23 -34.44
CA GLU A 116 -2.06 -29.55 -33.22
C GLU A 116 -1.45 -28.30 -32.54
N THR A 117 -1.80 -27.08 -32.96
CA THR A 117 -1.22 -25.88 -32.34
C THR A 117 -1.98 -25.48 -31.10
N LEU A 118 -1.49 -25.84 -29.91
CA LEU A 118 -2.04 -25.32 -28.66
C LEU A 118 -1.41 -23.96 -28.32
N HIS A 119 -2.26 -22.95 -28.16
CA HIS A 119 -1.89 -21.62 -27.68
C HIS A 119 -2.26 -21.52 -26.20
N LYS A 120 -1.32 -21.08 -25.37
CA LYS A 120 -1.50 -20.96 -23.93
C LYS A 120 -1.18 -19.53 -23.48
N ILE A 121 -2.12 -18.92 -22.75
CA ILE A 121 -1.98 -17.60 -22.16
C ILE A 121 -2.02 -17.77 -20.64
N SER A 122 -0.98 -17.28 -19.97
CA SER A 122 -0.85 -17.31 -18.51
C SER A 122 -0.72 -15.89 -17.99
N PHE A 123 -1.41 -15.60 -16.88
CA PHE A 123 -1.32 -14.34 -16.16
C PHE A 123 -0.23 -14.44 -15.07
N GLY A 124 0.41 -13.33 -14.74
CA GLY A 124 1.47 -13.25 -13.75
C GLY A 124 1.24 -12.12 -12.77
N GLN A 125 2.31 -11.37 -12.49
CA GLN A 125 2.27 -10.29 -11.51
C GLN A 125 1.35 -9.15 -11.95
N ILE A 126 0.56 -8.65 -11.01
CA ILE A 126 -0.25 -7.44 -11.18
C ILE A 126 0.52 -6.19 -10.76
N TYR A 127 0.22 -5.05 -11.41
CA TYR A 127 0.76 -3.75 -11.07
C TYR A 127 -0.34 -2.70 -11.13
N LEU A 128 -0.42 -1.86 -10.11
CA LEU A 128 -1.35 -0.74 -10.05
C LEU A 128 -0.58 0.57 -10.15
N SER A 129 -0.94 1.44 -11.10
CA SER A 129 -0.32 2.76 -11.20
C SER A 129 -1.05 3.81 -10.36
N LYS A 130 -0.54 5.04 -10.33
CA LYS A 130 -1.23 6.16 -9.65
C LYS A 130 -2.50 6.54 -10.40
N PRO A 131 -3.54 7.08 -9.73
CA PRO A 131 -4.71 7.61 -10.41
C PRO A 131 -4.34 8.67 -11.47
N MET A 132 -4.78 8.45 -12.71
CA MET A 132 -4.39 9.25 -13.86
C MET A 132 -5.52 9.34 -14.89
N MET A 133 -5.57 10.40 -15.70
CA MET A 133 -6.59 10.60 -16.73
C MET A 133 -5.89 10.82 -18.08
N THR A 134 -6.39 10.18 -19.12
CA THR A 134 -5.99 10.45 -20.50
C THR A 134 -7.06 11.33 -21.13
N GLU A 135 -6.68 12.54 -21.53
CA GLU A 135 -7.55 13.51 -22.18
C GLU A 135 -7.78 13.14 -23.66
N ALA A 136 -8.71 13.83 -24.32
CA ALA A 136 -9.09 13.50 -25.71
C ALA A 136 -7.98 13.74 -26.74
N ASP A 137 -6.97 14.53 -26.40
CA ASP A 137 -5.76 14.79 -27.19
C ASP A 137 -4.68 13.69 -27.01
N GLY A 138 -4.88 12.75 -26.08
CA GLY A 138 -3.95 11.67 -25.76
C GLY A 138 -2.98 12.01 -24.62
N GLU A 139 -3.00 13.23 -24.09
CA GLU A 139 -2.17 13.58 -22.95
C GLU A 139 -2.64 12.84 -21.69
N THR A 140 -1.70 12.24 -20.97
CA THR A 140 -1.98 11.48 -19.75
C THR A 140 -1.36 12.16 -18.55
N ALA A 141 -2.19 12.57 -17.60
CA ALA A 141 -1.76 13.29 -16.40
C ALA A 141 -2.24 12.59 -15.13
N THR A 142 -1.49 12.76 -14.03
CA THR A 142 -1.95 12.32 -12.70
C THR A 142 -3.23 13.08 -12.34
N LEU A 143 -4.27 12.33 -11.97
CA LEU A 143 -5.53 12.91 -11.55
C LEU A 143 -5.41 13.22 -10.04
N PHE A 144 -5.82 14.41 -9.63
CA PHE A 144 -5.97 14.74 -8.22
C PHE A 144 -7.43 14.59 -7.80
N PRO A 145 -7.71 14.14 -6.56
CA PRO A 145 -9.09 13.87 -6.16
C PRO A 145 -9.99 15.11 -6.15
N LYS A 146 -9.44 16.29 -5.88
CA LYS A 146 -10.17 17.56 -6.00
C LYS A 146 -10.53 17.87 -7.47
N SER A 147 -9.60 17.63 -8.39
CA SER A 147 -9.82 17.83 -9.82
C SER A 147 -10.88 16.86 -10.36
N ALA A 148 -10.80 15.60 -9.95
CA ALA A 148 -11.78 14.57 -10.30
C ALA A 148 -13.21 15.01 -9.93
N ARG A 149 -13.39 15.44 -8.68
CA ARG A 149 -14.68 15.95 -8.17
C ARG A 149 -15.18 17.18 -8.94
N LEU A 150 -14.31 18.16 -9.18
CA LEU A 150 -14.71 19.41 -9.86
C LEU A 150 -15.11 19.20 -11.33
N ARG A 151 -14.55 18.18 -11.99
CA ARG A 151 -14.79 17.86 -13.40
C ARG A 151 -15.76 16.69 -13.61
N ASN A 152 -16.36 16.15 -12.55
CA ASN A 152 -17.16 14.92 -12.58
C ASN A 152 -16.44 13.74 -13.27
N LEU A 153 -15.14 13.60 -12.99
CA LEU A 153 -14.32 12.48 -13.46
C LEU A 153 -14.24 11.42 -12.37
N THR A 154 -14.01 10.18 -12.80
CA THR A 154 -13.84 9.02 -11.92
C THR A 154 -12.40 8.95 -11.40
N TYR A 155 -12.21 8.97 -10.09
CA TYR A 155 -10.88 8.84 -9.47
C TYR A 155 -10.40 7.38 -9.47
N SER A 156 -9.72 6.98 -10.55
CA SER A 156 -9.30 5.59 -10.79
C SER A 156 -7.85 5.46 -11.24
N ALA A 157 -7.25 4.31 -10.93
CA ALA A 157 -5.88 3.92 -11.29
C ALA A 157 -5.87 2.78 -12.32
N PRO A 158 -5.08 2.88 -13.42
CA PRO A 158 -4.86 1.77 -14.33
C PRO A 158 -4.25 0.54 -13.66
N LEU A 159 -4.81 -0.63 -13.97
CA LEU A 159 -4.33 -1.94 -13.52
C LEU A 159 -3.69 -2.68 -14.69
N TYR A 160 -2.45 -3.12 -14.50
CA TYR A 160 -1.65 -3.89 -15.44
C TYR A 160 -1.41 -5.30 -14.92
N VAL A 161 -1.29 -6.26 -15.83
CA VAL A 161 -0.93 -7.65 -15.51
C VAL A 161 0.10 -8.14 -16.51
N ASP A 162 1.10 -8.86 -16.02
CA ASP A 162 2.03 -9.58 -16.88
C ASP A 162 1.31 -10.74 -17.57
N VAL A 163 1.24 -10.69 -18.90
CA VAL A 163 0.65 -11.73 -19.73
C VAL A 163 1.76 -12.46 -20.46
N SER A 164 1.85 -13.78 -20.26
CA SER A 164 2.76 -14.63 -21.00
C SER A 164 2.04 -15.53 -21.99
N TYR A 165 2.49 -15.51 -23.24
CA TYR A 165 1.94 -16.27 -24.35
C TYR A 165 2.94 -17.34 -24.81
N ARG A 166 2.47 -18.59 -24.95
CA ARG A 166 3.25 -19.75 -25.38
C ARG A 166 2.53 -20.54 -26.48
N VAL A 167 3.27 -21.00 -27.48
CA VAL A 167 2.77 -21.89 -28.56
C VAL A 167 3.43 -23.27 -28.45
N MET A 168 2.65 -24.35 -28.35
CA MET A 168 3.16 -25.70 -28.03
C MET A 168 3.43 -26.63 -29.24
N LYS A 169 3.41 -26.14 -30.49
CA LYS A 169 3.62 -26.99 -31.70
C LYS A 169 5.02 -26.97 -32.32
N LYS A 170 5.75 -25.87 -32.19
CA LYS A 170 7.10 -25.71 -32.77
C LYS A 170 7.91 -24.78 -31.88
N GLY A 171 8.84 -25.34 -31.10
CA GLY A 171 9.92 -24.61 -30.43
C GLY A 171 9.55 -23.32 -29.70
N HIS A 172 9.04 -23.44 -28.47
CA HIS A 172 9.21 -22.52 -27.33
C HIS A 172 9.31 -21.00 -27.59
N ALA A 173 8.44 -20.41 -28.40
CA ALA A 173 8.26 -18.97 -28.36
C ALA A 173 7.45 -18.62 -27.10
N LYS A 174 8.10 -18.04 -26.08
CA LYS A 174 7.47 -17.36 -24.95
C LYS A 174 7.59 -15.85 -25.17
N ARG A 175 6.46 -15.14 -25.16
CA ARG A 175 6.44 -13.67 -25.13
C ARG A 175 5.76 -13.26 -23.83
N SER A 176 6.34 -12.34 -23.09
CA SER A 176 5.74 -11.74 -21.89
C SER A 176 5.63 -10.24 -22.10
N LEU A 177 4.47 -9.67 -21.79
CA LEU A 177 4.18 -8.25 -21.90
C LEU A 177 3.27 -7.84 -20.74
N ALA A 178 3.50 -6.67 -20.17
CA ALA A 178 2.54 -6.05 -19.24
C ALA A 178 1.37 -5.46 -20.06
N VAL A 179 0.14 -5.86 -19.75
CA VAL A 179 -1.06 -5.41 -20.45
C VAL A 179 -1.98 -4.71 -19.46
N GLN A 180 -2.50 -3.52 -19.83
CA GLN A 180 -3.53 -2.87 -19.03
C GLN A 180 -4.84 -3.66 -19.17
N ILE A 181 -5.34 -4.21 -18.06
CA ILE A 181 -6.56 -5.02 -18.05
C ILE A 181 -7.80 -4.21 -17.65
N GLY A 182 -7.61 -3.07 -16.99
CA GLY A 182 -8.71 -2.27 -16.49
C GLY A 182 -8.25 -1.09 -15.65
N ARG A 183 -9.16 -0.57 -14.82
CA ARG A 183 -8.92 0.51 -13.88
C ARG A 183 -9.63 0.24 -12.57
N ILE A 184 -8.98 0.50 -11.44
CA ILE A 184 -9.52 0.34 -10.09
C ILE A 184 -9.93 1.71 -9.53
N LEU A 185 -11.14 1.78 -8.98
CA LEU A 185 -11.65 2.96 -8.28
C LEU A 185 -10.94 3.13 -6.94
N TRP A 186 -10.49 4.34 -6.63
CA TRP A 186 -9.84 4.65 -5.35
C TRP A 186 -10.83 5.23 -4.31
N GLU A 187 -12.12 5.28 -4.65
CA GLU A 187 -13.09 6.15 -3.98
C GLU A 187 -13.55 5.67 -2.59
N CYS A 188 -13.18 4.46 -2.14
CA CYS A 188 -13.55 4.00 -0.78
C CYS A 188 -13.06 4.93 0.33
N VAL A 189 -12.11 5.83 0.08
CA VAL A 189 -11.58 6.76 1.08
C VAL A 189 -12.18 8.17 0.99
N MET A 190 -12.91 8.51 -0.08
CA MET A 190 -13.34 9.90 -0.32
C MET A 190 -14.84 10.15 -0.15
N GLY A 191 -15.63 9.09 0.07
CA GLY A 191 -17.09 9.16 0.09
C GLY A 191 -17.75 9.67 1.38
N HIS A 192 -17.01 10.05 2.43
CA HIS A 192 -17.61 10.44 3.74
C HIS A 192 -17.27 11.87 4.23
N MET A 193 -16.86 12.79 3.36
CA MET A 193 -16.63 14.21 3.75
C MET A 193 -17.56 15.23 3.06
N ILE A 194 -18.70 14.81 2.51
CA ILE A 194 -19.67 15.73 1.89
C ILE A 194 -21.10 15.36 2.30
N ASN A 195 -21.42 15.63 3.56
CA ASN A 195 -22.64 16.29 4.04
C ASN A 195 -22.40 16.79 5.46
#